data_AF-A0A3B0UDV1-F1
#
_entry.id   AF-A0A3B0UDV1-F1
#
_cell.length_a   1.000
_cell.length_b   1.000
_cell.length_c   1.000
_cell.angle_alpha   90.00
_cell.angle_beta   90.00
_cell.angle_gamma   90.00
#
_symmetry.space_group_name_H-M   'P 1'
#
loop_
_entity.id
_entity.type
_entity.pdbx_description
1 polymer ?
#
loop_
_entity_poly.entity_id
_entity_poly.type
_entity_poly.pdbx_seq_one_letter_code
_entity_poly.pdbx_strand_id
1 'polypeptide(L)'
;MTEIDVQATLKKKLNVDFRRYRILGACNPPFAYQALQAELHIGAMLPCNVVVMEKDDGKINVSAVEPMASMMAVGNSQLNSVAKQIQKKLEKVINNL
;
A
#
# COMPACT_ATOMS: atom_id res chain seq x y z
N MET A 1 -2.43 9.12 -7.96
CA MET A 1 -2.45 8.19 -6.80
C MET A 1 -3.72 8.41 -6.01
N THR A 2 -4.15 7.43 -5.21
CA THR A 2 -5.46 7.41 -4.52
C THR A 2 -5.31 7.71 -3.03
N GLU A 3 -6.36 8.27 -2.44
CA GLU A 3 -6.52 8.44 -0.98
C GLU A 3 -7.94 8.02 -0.62
N ILE A 4 -8.08 7.24 0.46
CA ILE A 4 -9.36 6.83 1.02
C ILE A 4 -9.38 7.24 2.49
N ASP A 5 -10.28 8.17 2.82
CA ASP A 5 -10.59 8.51 4.21
C ASP A 5 -11.64 7.51 4.73
N VAL A 6 -11.17 6.51 5.47
CA VAL A 6 -12.01 5.41 5.98
C VAL A 6 -12.96 5.94 7.05
N GLN A 7 -12.49 6.83 7.92
CA GLN A 7 -13.32 7.44 8.97
C GLN A 7 -14.52 8.17 8.36
N ALA A 8 -14.26 9.09 7.43
CA ALA A 8 -15.30 9.87 6.77
C ALA A 8 -16.26 8.97 5.96
N THR A 9 -15.71 7.96 5.29
CA THR A 9 -16.51 7.03 4.47
C THR A 9 -17.46 6.20 5.35
N LEU A 10 -16.96 5.61 6.44
CA LEU A 10 -17.78 4.80 7.34
C LEU A 10 -18.85 5.64 8.05
N LYS A 11 -18.51 6.87 8.47
CA LYS A 11 -19.50 7.80 9.03
C LYS A 11 -20.58 8.14 8.01
N LYS A 12 -20.22 8.49 6.78
CA LYS A 12 -21.18 8.86 5.73
C LYS A 12 -22.09 7.71 5.29
N LYS A 13 -21.54 6.49 5.20
CA LYS A 13 -22.25 5.34 4.62
C LYS A 13 -22.99 4.51 5.65
N LEU A 14 -22.46 4.39 6.85
CA LEU A 14 -22.96 3.50 7.90
C LEU A 14 -23.32 4.25 9.20
N ASN A 15 -23.05 5.55 9.30
CA ASN A 15 -23.26 6.38 10.49
C ASN A 15 -22.56 5.84 11.76
N VAL A 16 -21.44 5.15 11.60
CA VAL A 16 -20.62 4.65 12.71
C VAL A 16 -19.43 5.58 12.97
N ASP A 17 -19.07 5.73 14.24
CA ASP A 17 -17.84 6.41 14.63
C ASP A 17 -16.66 5.44 14.52
N PHE A 18 -15.59 5.92 13.90
CA PHE A 18 -14.37 5.14 13.68
C PHE A 18 -13.16 6.01 13.94
N ARG A 19 -12.04 5.36 14.31
CA ARG A 19 -10.75 6.03 14.54
C ARG A 19 -10.26 6.74 13.28
N ARG A 20 -9.38 7.75 13.44
CA ARG A 20 -8.71 8.38 12.28
C ARG A 20 -7.93 7.30 11.54
N TYR A 21 -8.35 7.03 10.30
CA TYR A 21 -7.83 5.92 9.50
C TYR A 21 -7.87 6.31 8.02
N ARG A 22 -6.72 6.31 7.38
CA ARG A 22 -6.57 6.61 5.95
C ARG A 22 -5.77 5.53 5.24
N ILE A 23 -6.14 5.26 3.99
CA ILE A 23 -5.41 4.38 3.07
C ILE A 23 -4.91 5.24 1.92
N LEU A 24 -3.60 5.27 1.72
CA LEU A 24 -2.90 5.99 0.68
C LEU A 24 -2.35 5.00 -0.33
N GLY A 25 -2.66 5.18 -1.61
CA GLY A 25 -2.12 4.31 -2.67
C GLY A 25 -0.83 4.88 -3.24
N ALA A 26 0.34 4.37 -2.84
CA ALA A 26 1.66 4.77 -3.33
C ALA A 26 2.08 4.01 -4.59
N CYS A 27 2.54 4.73 -5.62
CA CYS A 27 2.95 4.12 -6.88
C CYS A 27 4.20 4.79 -7.43
N ASN A 28 5.15 3.98 -7.89
CA ASN A 28 6.31 4.41 -8.66
C ASN A 28 6.09 3.98 -10.13
N PRO A 29 5.76 4.91 -11.05
CA PRO A 29 5.31 4.54 -12.39
C PRO A 29 6.30 3.66 -13.19
N PRO A 30 7.63 3.93 -13.20
CA PRO A 30 8.59 3.02 -13.83
C PRO A 30 8.51 1.57 -13.35
N PHE A 31 8.43 1.32 -12.04
CA PHE A 31 8.33 -0.05 -11.52
C PHE A 31 6.96 -0.66 -11.77
N ALA A 32 5.89 0.12 -11.68
CA ALA A 32 4.54 -0.37 -11.99
C ALA A 32 4.45 -0.82 -13.46
N TYR A 33 5.03 -0.04 -14.39
CA TYR A 33 5.12 -0.42 -15.79
C TYR A 33 5.93 -1.70 -15.98
N GLN A 34 7.10 -1.81 -15.35
CA GLN A 34 7.93 -3.02 -15.43
C GLN A 34 7.20 -4.25 -14.88
N ALA A 35 6.46 -4.12 -13.76
CA ALA A 35 5.66 -5.21 -13.21
C ALA A 35 4.54 -5.63 -14.17
N LEU A 36 3.83 -4.67 -14.77
CA LEU A 36 2.76 -4.93 -15.74
C LEU A 36 3.27 -5.61 -17.01
N GLN A 37 4.51 -5.35 -17.42
CA GLN A 37 5.14 -6.05 -18.54
C GLN A 37 5.46 -7.51 -18.22
N ALA A 38 5.79 -7.83 -16.96
CA ALA A 38 6.07 -9.19 -16.52
C ALA A 38 4.80 -10.00 -16.22
N GLU A 39 3.77 -9.35 -15.69
CA GLU A 39 2.50 -9.96 -15.29
C GLU A 39 1.37 -8.93 -15.39
N LEU A 40 0.47 -9.07 -16.37
CA LEU A 40 -0.59 -8.09 -16.58
C LEU A 40 -1.60 -8.07 -15.43
N HIS A 41 -1.84 -9.22 -14.79
CA HIS A 41 -2.78 -9.32 -13.67
C HIS A 41 -2.24 -8.73 -12.36
N ILE A 42 -0.96 -8.29 -12.33
CA ILE A 42 -0.36 -7.67 -11.14
C ILE A 42 -1.06 -6.37 -10.73
N GLY A 43 -1.85 -5.77 -11.63
CA GLY A 43 -2.66 -4.59 -11.34
C GLY A 43 -3.58 -4.76 -10.13
N ALA A 44 -4.01 -5.99 -9.79
CA ALA A 44 -4.81 -6.26 -8.59
C ALA A 44 -4.03 -6.02 -7.28
N MET A 45 -2.70 -6.05 -7.32
CA MET A 45 -1.80 -5.80 -6.19
C MET A 45 -1.24 -4.37 -6.18
N LEU A 46 -1.62 -3.55 -7.16
CA LEU A 46 -1.22 -2.15 -7.28
C LEU A 46 -2.39 -1.22 -6.90
N PRO A 47 -2.13 -0.03 -6.35
CA PRO A 47 -0.83 0.51 -5.93
C PRO A 47 -0.34 -0.09 -4.60
N CYS A 48 0.88 0.27 -4.17
CA CYS A 48 1.37 -0.08 -2.84
C CYS A 48 0.59 0.69 -1.77
N ASN A 49 -0.30 0.01 -1.05
CA ASN A 49 -1.11 0.65 -0.02
C ASN A 49 -0.27 1.00 1.22
N VAL A 50 -0.47 2.21 1.75
CA VAL A 50 0.07 2.69 3.01
C VAL A 50 -1.10 3.13 3.89
N VAL A 51 -1.19 2.55 5.08
CA VAL A 51 -2.19 2.87 6.09
C VAL A 51 -1.60 3.87 7.07
N VAL A 52 -2.33 4.95 7.33
CA VAL A 52 -2.03 5.91 8.40
C VAL A 52 -3.21 5.90 9.36
N MET A 53 -2.98 5.51 10.61
CA MET A 53 -4.04 5.42 11.61
C MET A 53 -3.59 5.91 12.98
N GLU A 54 -4.53 6.45 13.75
CA GLU A 54 -4.32 6.79 15.15
C GLU A 54 -4.59 5.59 16.05
N LYS A 55 -3.68 5.24 16.96
CA LYS A 55 -3.82 4.19 17.99
C LYS A 55 -4.58 4.69 19.23
N ASP A 56 -4.94 3.77 20.13
CA ASP A 56 -5.71 4.10 21.34
C ASP A 56 -4.93 5.00 22.31
N ASP A 57 -3.60 4.97 22.26
CA ASP A 57 -2.70 5.86 23.02
C ASP A 57 -2.47 7.23 22.34
N GLY A 58 -3.25 7.55 21.30
CA GLY A 58 -3.15 8.80 20.53
C GLY A 58 -1.97 8.87 19.56
N LYS A 59 -1.09 7.85 19.52
CA LYS A 59 0.04 7.84 18.58
C LYS A 59 -0.39 7.50 17.17
N ILE A 60 0.31 8.06 16.19
CA ILE A 60 0.12 7.70 14.79
C ILE A 60 0.94 6.45 14.46
N ASN A 61 0.30 5.51 13.78
CA ASN A 61 0.94 4.35 13.21
C ASN A 61 0.84 4.40 11.70
N VAL A 62 1.99 4.19 11.05
CA VAL A 62 2.09 4.06 9.61
C VAL A 62 2.51 2.64 9.29
N SER A 63 1.75 1.98 8.44
CA SER A 63 2.02 0.63 7.95
C SER A 63 1.98 0.64 6.44
N ALA A 64 2.88 -0.07 5.79
CA ALA A 64 2.90 -0.20 4.34
C ALA A 64 2.77 -1.65 3.93
N VAL A 65 2.16 -1.88 2.77
CA VAL A 65 2.08 -3.22 2.19
C VAL A 65 3.49 -3.80 1.99
N GLU A 66 3.64 -5.10 2.21
CA GLU A 66 4.90 -5.79 1.95
C GLU A 66 4.94 -6.22 0.46
N PRO A 67 5.79 -5.58 -0.38
CA PRO A 67 5.73 -5.80 -1.83
C PRO A 67 6.14 -7.21 -2.24
N MET A 68 7.07 -7.85 -1.53
CA MET A 68 7.51 -9.20 -1.86
C MET A 68 6.37 -10.20 -1.67
N ALA A 69 5.72 -10.22 -0.52
CA ALA A 69 4.62 -11.10 -0.19
C ALA A 69 3.41 -10.87 -1.12
N SER A 70 3.10 -9.60 -1.41
CA SER A 70 1.96 -9.25 -2.26
C SER A 70 2.17 -9.67 -3.72
N MET A 71 3.37 -9.44 -4.27
CA MET A 71 3.67 -9.78 -5.66
C MET A 71 3.94 -11.28 -5.83
N MET A 72 4.56 -11.95 -4.85
CA MET A 72 4.81 -13.40 -4.90
C MET A 72 3.51 -14.22 -4.80
N ALA A 73 2.44 -13.67 -4.23
CA ALA A 73 1.12 -14.31 -4.23
C ALA A 73 0.58 -14.59 -5.64
N VAL A 74 1.07 -13.88 -6.66
CA VAL A 74 0.70 -14.09 -8.07
C VAL A 74 1.45 -15.28 -8.70
N GLY A 75 2.51 -15.78 -8.05
CA GLY A 75 3.23 -16.97 -8.50
C GLY A 75 4.16 -16.74 -9.70
N ASN A 76 4.38 -15.48 -10.12
CA ASN A 76 5.27 -15.14 -11.23
C ASN A 76 6.65 -14.68 -10.72
N SER A 77 7.64 -15.54 -10.86
CA SER A 77 9.01 -15.31 -10.37
C SER A 77 9.73 -14.12 -11.02
N GLN A 78 9.27 -13.66 -12.20
CA GLN A 78 9.84 -12.47 -12.86
C GLN A 78 9.60 -11.19 -12.05
N LEU A 79 8.57 -11.18 -11.19
CA LEU A 79 8.24 -10.04 -10.34
C LEU A 79 9.21 -9.86 -9.16
N ASN A 80 9.97 -10.89 -8.78
CA ASN A 80 10.85 -10.87 -7.59
C ASN A 80 11.84 -9.70 -7.61
N SER A 81 12.41 -9.40 -8.78
CA SER A 81 13.39 -8.32 -8.93
C SER A 81 12.77 -6.94 -8.72
N VAL A 82 11.55 -6.73 -9.22
CA VAL A 82 10.79 -5.48 -9.08
C VAL A 82 10.30 -5.33 -7.64
N ALA A 83 9.69 -6.38 -7.09
CA ALA A 83 9.20 -6.42 -5.73
C ALA A 83 10.29 -6.08 -4.71
N LYS A 84 11.49 -6.65 -4.84
CA LYS A 84 12.63 -6.39 -3.94
C LYS A 84 13.12 -4.94 -4.02
N GLN A 85 13.07 -4.32 -5.20
CA GLN A 85 13.46 -2.92 -5.36
C GLN A 85 12.43 -1.96 -4.76
N ILE A 86 11.14 -2.25 -4.95
CA ILE A 86 10.05 -1.48 -4.34
C ILE A 86 10.10 -1.62 -2.82
N GLN A 87 10.29 -2.83 -2.29
CA GLN A 87 10.43 -3.12 -0.86
C GLN A 87 11.49 -2.21 -0.22
N LYS A 88 12.72 -2.21 -0.75
CA LYS A 88 13.81 -1.34 -0.24
C LYS A 88 13.46 0.15 -0.25
N LYS A 89 12.73 0.62 -1.27
CA LYS A 89 12.32 2.02 -1.37
C LYS A 89 11.27 2.36 -0.32
N LEU A 90 10.30 1.46 -0.12
CA LEU A 90 9.22 1.63 0.84
C LEU A 90 9.75 1.55 2.28
N GLU A 91 10.62 0.59 2.57
CA GLU A 91 11.35 0.49 3.85
C GLU A 91 12.12 1.78 4.16
N LYS A 92 12.83 2.34 3.16
CA LYS A 92 13.53 3.61 3.33
C LYS A 92 12.57 4.74 3.70
N VAL A 93 11.39 4.81 3.09
CA VAL A 93 10.39 5.85 3.44
C VAL A 93 9.91 5.65 4.88
N ILE A 94 9.54 4.42 5.25
CA ILE A 94 9.03 4.11 6.59
C ILE A 94 10.07 4.36 7.69
N ASN A 95 11.34 4.03 7.45
CA ASN A 95 12.42 4.23 8.42
C ASN A 95 12.82 5.71 8.61
N ASN A 96 12.32 6.62 7.78
CA ASN A 96 12.56 8.07 7.89
C ASN A 96 11.32 8.83 8.41
N LEU A 97 10.33 8.13 8.99
CA LEU A 97 9.20 8.71 9.70
C LEU A 97 9.52 8.90 11.18
#